data_AF-A0A0K8W5J2-F1
#
_entry.id   AF-A0A0K8W5J2-F1
#
_cell.length_a   1.000
_cell.length_b   1.000
_cell.length_c   1.000
_cell.angle_alpha   90.00
_cell.angle_beta   90.00
_cell.angle_gamma   90.00
#
_symmetry.space_group_name_H-M   'P 1'
#
loop_
_entity.id
_entity.type
_entity.pdbx_description
1 polymer ?
#
loop_
_entity_poly.entity_id
_entity_poly.type
_entity_poly.pdbx_seq_one_letter_code
_entity_poly.pdbx_strand_id
1 'polypeptide(L)'
;MSDMPNISDAQETALKQFRKSVSDVINETHDDYFLLRWLRARKWDPEAAEEMLRASLKTRAMWNVDNLEKWDAPRALREYLPYGLIGYDNEGSPVIVCPF
;
A
#
# COMPACT_ATOMS: atom_id res chain seq x y z
N MET A 1 -13.05 -12.78 -5.15
CA MET A 1 -12.74 -12.27 -3.79
C MET A 1 -11.55 -13.06 -3.33
N SER A 2 -10.42 -12.41 -3.08
CA SER A 2 -9.22 -13.08 -2.57
C SER A 2 -9.49 -13.58 -1.14
N ASP A 3 -9.09 -14.82 -0.84
CA ASP A 3 -9.37 -15.47 0.44
C ASP A 3 -8.71 -14.71 1.58
N MET A 4 -9.52 -14.24 2.54
CA MET A 4 -9.07 -13.47 3.69
C MET A 4 -7.81 -14.10 4.32
N PRO A 5 -6.74 -13.33 4.58
CA PRO A 5 -5.54 -13.88 5.17
C PRO A 5 -5.85 -14.55 6.50
N ASN A 6 -5.30 -15.74 6.72
CA ASN A 6 -5.43 -16.41 8.02
C ASN A 6 -4.73 -15.57 9.10
N ILE A 7 -5.49 -15.07 10.07
CA ILE A 7 -5.03 -14.22 11.18
C ILE A 7 -5.61 -14.76 12.49
N SER A 8 -4.91 -14.54 13.60
CA SER A 8 -5.40 -14.96 14.93
C SER A 8 -6.50 -14.04 15.47
N ASP A 9 -7.26 -14.49 16.48
CA ASP A 9 -8.31 -13.68 17.11
C ASP A 9 -7.80 -12.33 17.65
N ALA A 10 -6.58 -12.32 18.20
CA ALA A 10 -5.93 -11.10 18.67
C ALA A 10 -5.64 -10.12 17.51
N GLN A 11 -5.23 -10.66 16.36
CA GLN A 11 -4.97 -9.88 15.14
C GLN A 11 -6.25 -9.36 14.51
N GLU A 12 -7.33 -10.14 14.54
CA GLU A 12 -8.65 -9.70 14.10
C GLU A 12 -9.19 -8.56 14.98
N THR A 13 -8.94 -8.64 16.29
CA THR A 13 -9.27 -7.57 17.24
C THR A 13 -8.51 -6.29 16.92
N ALA A 14 -7.20 -6.38 16.68
CA ALA A 14 -6.37 -5.25 16.25
C ALA A 14 -6.86 -4.64 14.93
N LEU A 15 -7.24 -5.47 13.96
CA LEU A 15 -7.82 -5.04 12.68
C LEU A 15 -9.13 -4.26 12.88
N LYS A 16 -10.04 -4.77 13.72
CA LYS A 16 -11.30 -4.09 14.03
C LYS A 16 -11.09 -2.73 14.70
N GLN A 17 -10.16 -2.67 15.68
CA GLN A 17 -9.80 -1.42 16.34
C GLN A 17 -9.22 -0.40 15.35
N PHE A 18 -8.23 -0.83 14.57
CA PHE A 18 -7.58 0.01 13.57
C PHE A 18 -8.57 0.51 12.52
N ARG A 19 -9.40 -0.37 11.94
CA ARG A 19 -10.43 -0.01 10.95
C ARG A 19 -11.39 1.05 11.50
N LYS A 20 -11.77 0.96 12.77
CA LYS A 20 -12.63 1.96 13.42
C LYS A 20 -11.93 3.32 13.51
N SER A 21 -10.65 3.34 13.91
CA SER A 21 -9.92 4.58 14.13
C SER A 21 -9.60 5.35 12.86
N VAL A 22 -9.39 4.65 11.73
CA VAL A 22 -9.11 5.26 10.42
C VAL A 22 -10.33 5.33 9.50
N SER A 23 -11.54 5.11 10.03
CA SER A 23 -12.77 5.09 9.24
C SER A 23 -13.06 6.39 8.48
N ASP A 24 -12.50 7.51 8.95
CA ASP A 24 -12.61 8.84 8.35
C ASP A 24 -11.77 9.03 7.09
N VAL A 25 -10.71 8.22 6.89
CA VAL A 25 -9.74 8.39 5.80
C VAL A 25 -9.70 7.22 4.81
N ILE A 26 -10.44 6.15 5.07
CA ILE A 26 -10.49 4.98 4.18
C ILE A 26 -11.61 5.10 3.15
N ASN A 27 -11.44 4.43 2.01
CA ASN A 27 -12.43 4.37 0.93
C ASN A 27 -12.73 2.92 0.54
N GLU A 28 -13.57 2.73 -0.47
CA GLU A 28 -14.00 1.41 -0.97
C GLU A 28 -12.87 0.51 -1.48
N THR A 29 -11.73 1.07 -1.86
CA THR A 29 -10.54 0.31 -2.30
C THR A 29 -9.63 -0.11 -1.16
N HIS A 30 -9.83 0.42 0.06
CA HIS A 30 -9.05 0.10 1.25
C HIS A 30 -9.64 -1.10 1.99
N ASP A 31 -9.48 -2.28 1.40
CA ASP A 31 -9.93 -3.55 1.93
C ASP A 31 -9.12 -4.05 3.16
N ASP A 32 -9.43 -5.24 3.66
CA ASP A 32 -8.70 -5.84 4.77
C ASP A 32 -7.21 -6.05 4.43
N TYR A 33 -6.88 -6.43 3.20
CA TYR A 33 -5.48 -6.59 2.79
C TYR A 33 -4.73 -5.26 2.88
N PHE A 34 -5.35 -4.16 2.44
CA PHE A 34 -4.79 -2.83 2.56
C PHE A 34 -4.48 -2.49 4.02
N LEU A 35 -5.44 -2.68 4.93
CA LEU A 35 -5.26 -2.35 6.35
C LEU A 35 -4.22 -3.25 7.03
N LEU A 36 -4.22 -4.56 6.71
CA LEU A 36 -3.30 -5.53 7.28
C LEU A 36 -1.83 -5.22 6.97
N ARG A 37 -1.53 -4.57 5.83
CA ARG A 37 -0.15 -4.15 5.51
C ARG A 37 0.42 -3.18 6.55
N TRP A 38 -0.38 -2.23 7.02
CA TRP A 38 0.03 -1.24 8.03
C TRP A 38 0.22 -1.89 9.40
N LEU A 39 -0.73 -2.74 9.81
CA LEU A 39 -0.64 -3.49 11.06
C LEU A 39 0.59 -4.39 11.09
N ARG A 40 0.85 -5.15 10.02
CA ARG A 40 2.06 -6.00 9.92
C ARG A 40 3.35 -5.17 9.99
N ALA A 41 3.39 -4.02 9.31
CA ALA A 41 4.54 -3.11 9.35
C ALA A 41 4.78 -2.49 10.74
N ARG A 42 3.79 -2.53 11.64
CA ARG A 42 3.85 -2.00 13.00
C ARG A 42 3.61 -3.06 14.07
N LYS A 43 3.96 -4.32 13.79
CA LYS A 43 3.90 -5.43 14.75
C LYS A 43 2.53 -5.57 15.45
N TRP A 44 1.45 -5.28 14.73
CA TRP A 44 0.07 -5.32 15.20
C TRP A 44 -0.31 -4.28 16.26
N ASP A 45 0.43 -3.18 16.35
CA ASP A 45 0.06 -1.99 17.12
C ASP A 45 -0.90 -1.10 16.29
N PRO A 46 -2.18 -0.95 16.70
CA PRO A 46 -3.16 -0.16 15.95
C PRO A 46 -2.85 1.34 15.94
N GLU A 47 -2.31 1.89 17.02
CA GLU A 47 -2.04 3.34 17.13
C GLU A 47 -0.86 3.71 16.23
N ALA A 48 0.22 2.93 16.28
CA ALA A 48 1.37 3.14 15.40
C ALA A 48 1.04 2.88 13.92
N ALA A 49 0.13 1.94 13.63
CA ALA A 49 -0.37 1.70 12.27
C ALA A 49 -1.19 2.89 11.74
N GLU A 50 -2.03 3.50 12.57
CA GLU A 50 -2.79 4.71 12.24
C GLU A 50 -1.88 5.89 11.95
N GLU A 51 -0.90 6.15 12.81
CA GLU A 51 0.08 7.22 12.58
C GLU A 51 0.77 7.03 11.22
N MET A 52 1.21 5.81 10.91
CA MET A 52 1.87 5.49 9.63
C MET A 52 0.94 5.67 8.43
N LEU A 53 -0.31 5.20 8.51
CA LEU A 53 -1.28 5.36 7.42
C LEU A 53 -1.57 6.84 7.16
N ARG A 54 -1.86 7.63 8.20
CA ARG A 54 -2.15 9.06 8.05
C ARG A 54 -0.96 9.83 7.48
N ALA A 55 0.27 9.52 7.92
CA ALA A 55 1.48 10.08 7.33
C ALA A 55 1.65 9.71 5.84
N SER A 56 1.32 8.47 5.47
CA SER A 56 1.32 8.04 4.08
C SER A 56 0.29 8.78 3.22
N LEU A 57 -0.94 8.94 3.72
CA LEU A 57 -1.99 9.68 3.00
C LEU A 57 -1.63 11.17 2.82
N LYS A 58 -1.03 11.79 3.84
CA LYS A 58 -0.50 13.16 3.73
C LYS A 58 0.58 13.26 2.65
N THR A 59 1.48 12.28 2.60
CA THR A 59 2.52 12.20 1.57
C THR A 59 1.90 12.01 0.19
N ARG A 60 0.90 11.13 0.06
CA ARG A 60 0.15 10.90 -1.19
C ARG A 60 -0.44 12.18 -1.75
N ALA A 61 -1.08 12.98 -0.88
CA ALA A 61 -1.64 14.28 -1.25
C ALA A 61 -0.55 15.29 -1.64
N MET A 62 0.54 15.37 -0.85
CA MET A 62 1.65 16.31 -1.10
C MET A 62 2.31 16.08 -2.47
N TRP A 63 2.48 14.82 -2.87
CA TRP A 63 3.07 14.45 -4.16
C TRP A 63 2.04 14.31 -5.29
N ASN A 64 0.77 14.60 -5.03
CA ASN A 64 -0.34 14.46 -5.99
C ASN A 64 -0.38 13.08 -6.66
N VAL A 65 -0.16 12.02 -5.88
CA VAL A 65 -0.02 10.65 -6.40
C VAL A 65 -1.33 10.15 -7.04
N ASP A 66 -2.49 10.68 -6.62
CA ASP A 66 -3.79 10.37 -7.22
C ASP A 66 -3.94 10.80 -8.69
N ASN A 67 -3.05 11.67 -9.19
CA ASN A 67 -3.03 12.10 -10.58
C ASN A 67 -1.70 11.72 -11.28
N LEU A 68 -0.94 10.78 -10.71
CA LEU A 68 0.38 10.41 -11.23
C LEU A 68 0.29 9.88 -12.67
N GLU A 69 -0.81 9.24 -13.07
CA GLU A 69 -1.01 8.77 -14.44
C GLU A 69 -1.06 9.89 -15.49
N LYS A 70 -1.32 11.14 -15.07
CA LYS A 70 -1.35 12.33 -15.95
C LYS A 70 -0.01 13.06 -16.00
N TRP A 71 0.96 12.65 -15.19
CA TRP A 71 2.25 13.32 -15.10
C TRP A 71 3.13 12.98 -16.31
N ASP A 72 3.52 14.01 -17.08
CA ASP A 72 4.51 13.84 -18.15
C ASP A 72 5.91 13.78 -17.55
N ALA A 73 6.41 12.55 -17.42
CA ALA A 73 7.75 12.30 -16.93
C ALA A 73 8.80 13.01 -17.82
N PRO A 74 9.79 13.71 -17.25
CA PRO A 74 10.89 14.30 -18.01
C PRO A 74 11.53 13.30 -18.96
N ARG A 75 11.91 13.76 -20.16
CA ARG A 75 12.55 12.95 -21.20
C ARG A 75 13.72 12.11 -20.66
N ALA A 76 14.52 12.68 -19.77
CA ALA A 76 15.66 11.98 -19.19
C ALA A 76 15.26 10.71 -18.42
N LEU A 77 14.12 10.73 -17.70
CA LEU A 77 13.62 9.54 -17.01
C LEU A 77 13.05 8.53 -18.02
N ARG A 78 12.34 8.99 -19.04
CA ARG A 78 11.76 8.10 -20.06
C ARG A 78 12.81 7.38 -20.91
N GLU A 79 13.90 8.06 -21.24
CA GLU A 79 14.94 7.51 -22.14
C GLU A 79 16.09 6.83 -21.40
N TYR A 80 16.39 7.25 -20.17
CA TYR A 80 17.62 6.84 -19.49
C TYR A 80 17.43 6.24 -18.10
N LEU A 81 16.21 6.17 -17.54
CA LEU A 81 15.98 5.41 -16.30
C LEU A 81 15.79 3.93 -16.69
N PRO A 82 16.78 3.05 -16.44
CA PRO A 82 16.63 1.67 -16.83
C PRO A 82 15.78 0.96 -15.76
N TYR A 83 14.50 0.79 -16.03
CA TYR A 83 13.59 -0.03 -15.22
C TYR A 83 12.45 -0.57 -16.09
N GLY A 84 11.82 -1.66 -15.65
CA GLY A 84 10.64 -2.18 -16.32
C GLY A 84 9.87 -3.20 -15.50
N LEU A 85 8.56 -3.29 -15.77
CA LEU A 85 7.71 -4.38 -15.31
C LEU A 85 7.75 -5.49 -16.37
N ILE A 86 8.29 -6.67 -16.04
CA ILE A 86 8.55 -7.75 -17.00
C ILE A 86 7.95 -9.06 -16.49
N GLY A 87 6.73 -9.35 -16.90
CA GLY A 87 6.06 -10.63 -16.63
C GLY A 87 5.68 -10.84 -15.16
N TYR A 88 5.46 -12.11 -14.82
CA TYR A 88 5.05 -12.56 -13.49
C TYR A 88 5.90 -13.75 -13.06
N ASP A 89 6.09 -13.93 -11.77
CA ASP A 89 6.70 -15.15 -11.22
C ASP A 89 5.73 -16.34 -11.22
N ASN A 90 6.18 -17.48 -10.69
CA ASN A 90 5.38 -18.72 -10.64
C ASN A 90 4.15 -18.61 -9.72
N GLU A 91 4.08 -17.61 -8.85
CA GLU A 91 2.96 -17.35 -7.95
C GLU A 91 2.03 -16.25 -8.50
N GLY A 92 2.38 -15.66 -9.66
CA GLY A 92 1.61 -14.59 -10.30
C GLY A 92 1.93 -13.19 -9.79
N SER A 93 3.02 -13.01 -9.03
CA SER A 93 3.47 -11.67 -8.59
C SER A 93 4.17 -10.94 -9.74
N PRO A 94 3.89 -9.64 -9.98
CA PRO A 94 4.54 -8.88 -11.04
C PRO A 94 6.02 -8.67 -10.74
N VAL A 95 6.88 -8.86 -11.75
CA VAL A 95 8.33 -8.72 -11.61
C VAL A 95 8.77 -7.32 -12.07
N ILE A 96 9.53 -6.62 -11.22
CA ILE A 96 10.19 -5.36 -11.56
C ILE A 96 11.69 -5.64 -11.75
N VAL A 97 12.24 -5.22 -12.89
CA VAL A 97 13.67 -5.31 -13.20
C VAL A 97 14.27 -3.91 -13.15
N CYS A 98 15.26 -3.71 -12.28
CA CYS A 98 16.05 -2.49 -12.13
C CYS A 98 17.54 -2.84 -12.26
N PRO A 99 18.14 -2.77 -13.46
CA PRO A 99 19.58 -3.00 -13.63
C PRO A 99 20.41 -1.90 -12.95
N PHE A 100 21.58 -2.29 -12.47
CA PHE A 100 22.59 -1.42 -11.86
C PHE A 100 23.67 -1.03 -12.87
#